data_AF-A0A5J6UFF0-F1
#
_entry.id   AF-A0A5J6UFF0-F1
#
_cell.length_a   1.000
_cell.length_b   1.000
_cell.length_c   1.000
_cell.angle_alpha   90.00
_cell.angle_beta   90.00
_cell.angle_gamma   90.00
#
_symmetry.space_group_name_H-M   'P 1'
#
loop_
_entity.id
_entity.type
_entity.pdbx_description
1 polymer ?
#
loop_
_entity_poly.entity_id
_entity_poly.type
_entity_poly.pdbx_seq_one_letter_code
_entity_poly.pdbx_strand_id
1 'polypeptide(L)' 'MTSAPWDGPAWDDPELTRLARQLRDAHRAVAPLPPQVRQRLIRHLLAITDLAKRDAALAARRLEAFLADFQDAPDVR' A
#
# COMPACT_ATOMS: atom_id res chain seq x y z
N MET A 1 -30.24 -26.26 -13.86
CA MET A 1 -29.17 -25.45 -14.47
C MET A 1 -27.96 -25.54 -13.56
N THR A 2 -27.03 -26.45 -13.86
CA THR A 2 -25.80 -26.61 -13.08
C THR A 2 -24.80 -25.56 -13.56
N SER A 3 -24.51 -24.55 -12.75
CA SER A 3 -23.39 -23.65 -13.04
C SER A 3 -22.11 -24.46 -12.86
N ALA A 4 -21.30 -24.55 -13.92
CA ALA A 4 -19.95 -25.09 -13.80
C ALA A 4 -19.18 -24.29 -12.72
N PRO A 5 -18.37 -24.94 -11.87
CA PRO A 5 -17.48 -24.23 -10.97
C PRO A 5 -16.54 -23.36 -11.81
N TRP A 6 -16.57 -22.06 -11.55
CA TRP A 6 -15.69 -21.10 -12.20
C TRP A 6 -14.24 -21.37 -11.79
N ASP A 7 -13.42 -21.81 -12.75
CA ASP A 7 -11.99 -22.13 -12.58
C ASP A 7 -11.12 -20.92 -12.97
N GLY A 8 -11.57 -19.71 -12.64
CA GLY A 8 -10.82 -18.49 -12.92
C GLY A 8 -9.60 -18.33 -12.02
N PRO A 9 -8.71 -17.38 -12.32
CA PRO A 9 -7.46 -17.21 -11.59
C PRO A 9 -7.73 -17.05 -10.10
N ALA A 10 -6.97 -17.76 -9.28
CA ALA A 10 -6.98 -17.60 -7.82
C ALA A 10 -6.49 -16.17 -7.51
N TRP A 11 -7.43 -15.24 -7.37
CA TRP A 11 -7.16 -13.84 -7.00
C TRP A 11 -6.63 -13.71 -5.56
N ASP A 12 -6.60 -14.81 -4.80
CA ASP A 12 -6.04 -14.90 -3.45
C ASP A 12 -4.52 -15.04 -3.48
N ASP A 13 -3.84 -14.03 -3.98
CA ASP A 13 -2.42 -13.85 -3.66
C ASP A 13 -2.32 -13.23 -2.24
N PRO A 14 -1.84 -14.00 -1.23
CA PRO A 14 -1.78 -13.53 0.15
C PRO A 14 -0.80 -12.36 0.33
N GLU A 15 0.25 -12.29 -0.51
CA GLU A 15 1.23 -11.21 -0.47
C GLU A 15 0.64 -9.91 -1.03
N LEU A 16 -0.10 -9.98 -2.16
CA LEU A 16 -0.86 -8.83 -2.66
C LEU A 16 -1.92 -8.36 -1.67
N THR A 17 -2.61 -9.30 -1.01
CA THR A 17 -3.61 -8.99 0.02
C THR A 17 -2.97 -8.31 1.23
N ARG A 18 -1.78 -8.76 1.66
CA ARG A 18 -1.02 -8.13 2.74
C ARG A 18 -0.56 -6.72 2.33
N LEU A 19 0.00 -6.57 1.13
CA LEU A 19 0.45 -5.28 0.61
C LEU A 19 -0.70 -4.26 0.53
N ALA A 20 -1.87 -4.68 0.03
CA ALA A 20 -3.05 -3.82 -0.05
C ALA A 20 -3.52 -3.34 1.33
N ARG A 21 -3.48 -4.20 2.35
CA ARG A 21 -3.78 -3.82 3.74
C ARG A 21 -2.79 -2.79 4.26
N GLN A 22 -1.49 -3.04 4.08
CA GLN A 22 -0.44 -2.11 4.55
C GLN A 22 -0.54 -0.74 3.87
N LEU A 23 -0.79 -0.69 2.55
CA LEU A 23 -1.02 0.57 1.84
C LEU A 23 -2.21 1.34 2.39
N ARG A 24 -3.33 0.64 2.66
CA ARG A 24 -4.52 1.26 3.24
C ARG A 24 -4.24 1.85 4.61
N ASP A 25 -3.51 1.13 5.45
CA ASP A 25 -3.17 1.59 6.80
C ASP A 25 -2.18 2.76 6.76
N ALA A 26 -1.20 2.75 5.84
CA ALA A 26 -0.32 3.90 5.60
C ALA A 26 -1.11 5.15 5.16
N HIS A 27 -2.07 5.00 4.23
CA HIS A 27 -2.94 6.11 3.82
C HIS A 27 -3.76 6.67 4.99
N ARG A 28 -4.26 5.80 5.89
CA ARG A 28 -4.99 6.22 7.09
C ARG A 28 -4.09 6.97 8.07
N ALA A 29 -2.86 6.50 8.29
CA ALA A 29 -1.90 7.13 9.18
C ALA A 29 -1.47 8.52 8.68
N VAL A 30 -1.41 8.73 7.36
CA VAL A 30 -1.06 10.01 6.74
C VAL A 30 -2.22 11.01 6.72
N ALA A 31 -3.48 10.56 6.76
CA ALA A 31 -4.67 11.42 6.67
C ALA A 31 -4.74 12.58 7.69
N PRO A 32 -4.42 12.40 9.00
CA PRO A 32 -4.52 13.48 9.98
C PRO A 32 -3.42 14.54 9.89
N LEU A 33 -2.35 14.32 9.11
CA LEU A 33 -1.19 15.22 9.06
C LEU A 33 -1.49 16.58 8.43
N PRO A 34 -0.68 17.62 8.71
CA PRO A 34 -0.82 18.93 8.08
C PRO A 34 -0.81 18.85 6.54
N PRO A 35 -1.57 19.70 5.83
CA PRO A 35 -1.81 19.55 4.38
C PRO A 35 -0.55 19.44 3.52
N GLN A 36 0.48 20.23 3.83
CA GLN A 36 1.73 20.27 3.07
C GLN A 36 2.52 18.94 3.21
N VAL A 37 2.62 18.41 4.42
CA VAL A 37 3.27 17.12 4.73
C VAL A 37 2.44 15.98 4.12
N ARG A 38 1.13 15.99 4.36
CA ARG A 38 0.19 14.99 3.84
C ARG A 38 0.25 14.88 2.32
N GLN A 39 0.25 15.99 1.59
CA GLN A 39 0.29 15.97 0.12
C GLN A 39 1.59 15.36 -0.43
N ARG A 40 2.73 15.60 0.24
CA ARG A 40 4.00 14.95 -0.13
C ARG A 40 3.93 13.44 0.08
N LEU A 41 3.44 13.00 1.24
CA LEU A 41 3.37 11.57 1.59
C LEU A 41 2.32 10.81 0.75
N ILE A 42 1.15 11.39 0.48
CA ILE A 42 0.14 10.79 -0.41
C ILE A 42 0.72 10.55 -1.82
N ARG A 43 1.48 11.52 -2.37
CA ARG A 43 2.13 11.32 -3.68
C ARG A 43 3.12 10.16 -3.68
N HIS A 44 3.86 9.97 -2.60
CA HIS A 44 4.76 8.83 -2.46
C HIS A 44 3.97 7.51 -2.39
N LEU A 45 2.92 7.44 -1.57
CA LEU A 45 2.07 6.24 -1.48
C LEU A 45 1.38 5.89 -2.81
N LEU A 46 0.97 6.88 -3.60
CA LEU A 46 0.42 6.66 -4.94
C LEU A 46 1.46 6.05 -5.89
N ALA A 47 2.72 6.49 -5.84
CA ALA A 47 3.80 5.91 -6.64
C ALA A 47 4.09 4.45 -6.25
N ILE A 48 4.03 4.11 -4.97
CA ILE A 48 4.17 2.74 -4.48
C ILE A 48 2.97 1.88 -4.92
N THR A 49 1.76 2.43 -4.84
CA THR A 49 0.53 1.74 -5.29
C THR A 49 0.57 1.44 -6.79
N ASP A 50 1.07 2.39 -7.58
CA ASP A 50 1.21 2.18 -9.02
C ASP A 50 2.27 1.12 -9.34
N LEU A 51 3.38 1.14 -8.61
CA LEU A 51 4.41 0.10 -8.71
C LEU A 51 3.88 -1.29 -8.36
N ALA A 52 3.02 -1.41 -7.37
CA ALA A 52 2.46 -2.70 -6.95
C ALA A 52 1.72 -3.43 -8.08
N LYS A 53 1.17 -2.70 -9.06
CA LYS A 53 0.48 -3.27 -10.23
C LYS A 53 1.41 -4.01 -11.20
N ARG A 54 2.71 -3.70 -11.17
CA ARG A 54 3.74 -4.25 -12.08
C ARG A 54 4.82 -5.06 -11.36
N ASP A 55 5.11 -4.72 -10.11
CA ASP A 55 6.11 -5.38 -9.27
C ASP A 55 5.72 -5.25 -7.79
N ALA A 56 4.97 -6.24 -7.31
CA ALA A 56 4.48 -6.28 -5.94
C ALA A 56 5.60 -6.44 -4.90
N ALA A 57 6.65 -7.21 -5.21
CA ALA A 57 7.75 -7.46 -4.30
C ALA A 57 8.58 -6.18 -4.07
N LEU A 58 8.87 -5.42 -5.13
CA LEU A 58 9.55 -4.15 -5.00
C LEU A 58 8.66 -3.10 -4.32
N ALA A 59 7.36 -3.09 -4.60
CA ALA A 59 6.41 -2.21 -3.92
C ALA A 59 6.37 -2.47 -2.40
N ALA A 60 6.38 -3.74 -1.97
CA ALA A 60 6.45 -4.10 -0.56
C ALA A 60 7.71 -3.55 0.11
N ARG A 61 8.89 -3.75 -0.50
CA ARG A 61 10.16 -3.20 0.03
C ARG A 61 10.16 -1.67 0.13
N ARG A 62 9.59 -0.99 -0.87
CA ARG A 62 9.46 0.47 -0.85
C ARG A 62 8.47 0.96 0.21
N LEU A 63 7.40 0.21 0.44
CA LEU A 63 6.45 0.50 1.52
C LEU A 63 7.10 0.31 2.89
N GLU A 64 7.88 -0.74 3.08
CA GLU A 64 8.64 -0.95 4.32
C GLU A 64 9.60 0.21 4.61
N ALA A 65 10.38 0.64 3.62
CA ALA A 65 11.26 1.80 3.74
C ALA A 65 10.47 3.09 4.04
N PHE A 66 9.36 3.33 3.33
CA PHE A 66 8.48 4.47 3.60
C PHE A 66 7.97 4.46 5.05
N LEU A 67 7.55 3.31 5.56
CA LEU A 67 7.02 3.18 6.92
C LEU A 67 8.10 3.40 7.98
N ALA A 68 9.33 2.91 7.75
CA ALA A 68 10.45 3.17 8.63
C ALA A 68 10.76 4.68 8.71
N ASP A 69 10.89 5.35 7.55
CA ASP A 69 11.12 6.80 7.48
C ASP A 69 9.96 7.58 8.11
N PHE A 70 8.72 7.11 7.93
CA PHE A 70 7.52 7.73 8.50
C PHE A 70 7.48 7.64 10.03
N GLN A 71 7.91 6.52 10.60
CA GLN A 71 7.96 6.32 12.05
C GLN A 71 9.08 7.12 12.72
N ASP A 72 10.19 7.34 12.01
CA ASP A 72 11.32 8.12 12.51
C ASP A 72 11.15 9.64 12.30
N ALA A 73 10.12 10.07 11.56
CA ALA A 73 9.87 11.48 11.32
C ALA A 73 9.43 12.22 12.60
N PRO A 74 10.06 13.36 12.96
CA PRO A 74 9.77 14.09 14.20
C PRO A 74 8.35 14.66 14.25
N ASP A 75 7.73 14.89 13.10
CA ASP A 75 6.36 15.43 12.97
C ASP A 75 5.26 14.37 13.16
N VAL A 76 5.63 13.10 13.30
CA VAL A 76 4.71 11.94 13.45
C VAL A 76 4.66 11.44 14.90
N ARG A 77 5.57 11.90 15.77
CA ARG A 77 5.67 11.52 17.18
C ARG A 77 4.79 12.36 18.12
#